data_AF-A0A2V9PYN8-F1
#
_entry.id   AF-A0A2V9PYN8-F1
#
_cell.length_a   1.000
_cell.length_b   1.000
_cell.length_c   1.000
_cell.angle_alpha   90.00
_cell.angle_beta   90.00
_cell.angle_gamma   90.00
#
_symmetry.space_group_name_H-M   'P 1'
#
loop_
_entity.id
_entity.type
_entity.pdbx_description
1 polymer ?
#
loop_
_entity_poly.entity_id
_entity_poly.type
_entity_poly.pdbx_seq_one_letter_code
_entity_poly.pdbx_strand_id
1 'polypeptide(L)'
;MSTLSKTNPNAAWQNMRRLYSAYLALSREFAIETQPCAELESESGVPSAEGITRGEHWLADMDQRVQIHQLRQFVQTSAQADEAFLHALLSCHLKKEEHTEQDRDKVDFLLVQIFSQAAPSDISGPSLSLAEVAKILQPILGTVEISASDWLDPLEDLLGKAYRAKNLNELFTSRIIEQGRHIKASSGDKFFEPSSLVAFARFGFLVRRAFFRLMHQDLNTILDGLRDLEAQGVTTLDCRKAQFAADEPVSRLRMICQSWKVMFHAEYSSGQPLCILVDLRTAVESALMHAARRGAPKAKAAAAGSAQEFEVSGGSWDADAKE
;
A
#
# COMPACT_ATOMS: atom_id res chain seq x y z
N MET A 1 9.08 29.04 22.62
CA MET A 1 8.26 29.14 23.84
C MET A 1 7.04 28.24 23.64
N SER A 2 7.03 27.10 24.32
CA SER A 2 6.07 26.00 24.15
C SER A 2 4.65 26.38 24.57
N THR A 3 3.70 26.33 23.65
CA THR A 3 2.30 26.06 23.97
C THR A 3 2.04 24.56 23.80
N LEU A 4 2.61 23.75 24.71
CA LEU A 4 2.17 22.38 24.91
C LEU A 4 0.76 22.48 25.51
N SER A 5 -0.25 22.29 24.65
CA SER A 5 -1.63 22.11 25.06
C SER A 5 -1.66 21.03 26.15
N LYS A 6 -2.11 21.40 27.36
CA LYS A 6 -2.35 20.46 28.45
C LYS A 6 -3.39 19.46 27.96
N THR A 7 -2.94 18.28 27.54
CA THR A 7 -3.83 17.21 27.08
C THR A 7 -4.85 16.94 28.18
N ASN A 8 -6.14 17.05 27.86
CA ASN A 8 -7.21 16.75 28.80
C ASN A 8 -7.02 15.31 29.31
N PRO A 9 -6.79 15.08 30.63
CA PRO A 9 -6.46 13.75 31.16
C PRO A 9 -7.56 12.73 30.87
N ASN A 10 -8.82 13.16 30.80
CA ASN A 10 -9.92 12.28 30.40
C ASN A 10 -9.82 11.88 28.92
N ALA A 11 -9.41 12.78 28.02
CA ALA A 11 -9.24 12.45 26.61
C ALA A 11 -8.06 11.50 26.39
N ALA A 12 -6.95 11.69 27.13
CA ALA A 12 -5.82 10.76 27.11
C ALA A 12 -6.24 9.36 27.59
N TRP A 13 -7.03 9.27 28.67
CA TRP A 13 -7.54 8.00 29.17
C TRP A 13 -8.45 7.27 28.18
N GLN A 14 -9.36 8.00 27.53
CA GLN A 14 -10.23 7.41 26.50
C GLN A 14 -9.44 6.88 25.31
N ASN A 15 -8.38 7.59 24.90
CA ASN A 15 -7.49 7.10 23.84
C ASN A 15 -6.76 5.82 24.27
N MET A 16 -6.26 5.74 25.51
CA MET A 16 -5.63 4.52 26.03
C MET A 16 -6.60 3.33 26.02
N ARG A 17 -7.85 3.53 26.44
CA ARG A 17 -8.87 2.46 26.42
C ARG A 17 -9.23 2.02 25.01
N ARG A 18 -9.28 2.95 24.04
CA ARG A 18 -9.47 2.59 22.63
C ARG A 18 -8.30 1.74 22.13
N LEU A 19 -7.07 2.17 22.35
CA LEU A 19 -5.88 1.41 21.97
C LEU A 19 -5.85 0.03 22.63
N TYR A 20 -6.23 -0.06 23.91
CA TYR A 20 -6.34 -1.32 24.64
C TYR A 20 -7.29 -2.31 23.96
N SER A 21 -8.51 -1.87 23.63
CA SER A 21 -9.51 -2.72 22.98
C SER A 21 -9.04 -3.27 21.63
N ALA A 22 -8.41 -2.42 20.81
CA ALA A 22 -7.86 -2.83 19.52
C ALA A 22 -6.64 -3.74 19.67
N TYR A 23 -5.76 -3.48 20.65
CA TYR A 23 -4.61 -4.34 20.91
C TYR A 23 -4.98 -5.70 21.47
N LEU A 24 -6.03 -5.81 22.28
CA LEU A 24 -6.56 -7.12 22.68
C LEU A 24 -7.13 -7.91 21.51
N ALA A 25 -7.77 -7.24 20.55
CA ALA A 25 -8.26 -7.92 19.36
C ALA A 25 -7.11 -8.39 18.45
N LEU A 26 -6.14 -7.51 18.22
CA LEU A 26 -4.92 -7.83 17.49
C LEU A 26 -4.18 -8.98 18.18
N SER A 27 -4.03 -8.97 19.51
CA SER A 27 -3.35 -10.05 20.23
C SER A 27 -4.05 -11.40 20.08
N ARG A 28 -5.39 -11.41 20.05
CA ARG A 28 -6.18 -12.63 19.79
C ARG A 28 -6.01 -13.11 18.34
N GLU A 29 -6.04 -12.21 17.37
CA GLU A 29 -5.88 -12.55 15.94
C GLU A 29 -4.51 -13.16 15.65
N PHE A 30 -3.46 -12.65 16.28
CA PHE A 30 -2.07 -13.08 16.04
C PHE A 30 -1.46 -13.95 17.15
N ALA A 31 -2.28 -14.45 18.09
CA ALA A 31 -1.87 -15.25 19.23
C ALA A 31 -0.68 -14.65 20.03
N ILE A 32 -0.69 -13.33 20.24
CA ILE A 32 0.31 -12.62 21.04
C ILE A 32 -0.05 -12.78 22.52
N GLU A 33 0.86 -13.38 23.30
CA GLU A 33 0.68 -13.51 24.74
C GLU A 33 0.65 -12.12 25.40
N THR A 34 -0.44 -11.85 26.13
CA THR A 34 -0.62 -10.61 26.89
C THR A 34 -1.48 -10.88 28.12
N GLN A 35 -1.16 -10.18 29.22
CA GLN A 35 -1.99 -10.18 30.42
C GLN A 35 -2.95 -8.98 30.37
N PRO A 36 -4.25 -9.15 30.58
CA PRO A 36 -5.20 -8.03 30.61
C PRO A 36 -4.83 -6.97 31.66
N CYS A 37 -5.20 -5.71 31.40
CA CYS A 37 -5.06 -4.60 32.34
C CYS A 37 -6.44 -4.25 32.90
N ALA A 38 -6.70 -4.67 34.15
CA ALA A 38 -8.01 -4.51 34.80
C ALA A 38 -8.48 -3.05 34.87
N GLU A 39 -7.55 -2.10 34.94
CA GLU A 39 -7.84 -0.67 34.98
C GLU A 39 -8.40 -0.17 33.63
N LEU A 40 -7.84 -0.64 32.52
CA LEU A 40 -8.29 -0.27 31.18
C LEU A 40 -9.60 -0.97 30.78
N GLU A 41 -9.90 -2.12 31.39
CA GLU A 41 -11.19 -2.82 31.27
C GLU A 41 -12.31 -2.13 32.02
N SER A 42 -12.00 -1.47 33.15
CA SER A 42 -13.02 -0.84 33.98
C SER A 42 -13.73 0.30 33.24
N GLU A 43 -15.07 0.23 33.17
CA GLU A 43 -15.89 1.25 32.50
C GLU A 43 -16.11 2.51 33.36
N SER A 44 -15.68 2.50 34.62
CA SER A 44 -16.09 3.45 35.64
C SER A 44 -14.92 4.27 36.17
N GLY A 45 -14.96 5.59 35.94
CA GLY A 45 -14.24 6.58 36.76
C GLY A 45 -13.13 7.37 36.06
N VAL A 46 -12.76 8.48 36.71
CA VAL A 46 -11.51 9.19 36.45
C VAL A 46 -10.37 8.26 36.84
N PRO A 47 -9.37 8.04 35.98
CA PRO A 47 -8.29 7.11 36.30
C PRO A 47 -7.48 7.62 37.49
N SER A 48 -7.06 6.69 38.35
CA SER A 48 -6.03 6.99 39.35
C SER A 48 -4.69 7.20 38.64
N ALA A 49 -3.77 7.96 39.27
CA ALA A 49 -2.42 8.16 38.72
C ALA A 49 -1.70 6.81 38.49
N GLU A 50 -1.90 5.86 39.39
CA GLU A 50 -1.35 4.51 39.29
C GLU A 50 -1.96 3.71 38.12
N GLY A 51 -3.26 3.87 37.87
CA GLY A 51 -3.94 3.25 36.74
C GLY A 51 -3.48 3.82 35.39
N ILE A 52 -3.19 5.12 35.33
CA ILE A 52 -2.56 5.75 34.15
C ILE A 52 -1.19 5.11 33.90
N THR A 53 -0.31 5.06 34.91
CA THR A 53 1.02 4.46 34.75
C THR A 53 0.96 3.00 34.33
N ARG A 54 0.05 2.20 34.90
CA ARG A 54 -0.13 0.80 34.49
C ARG A 54 -0.64 0.68 33.05
N GLY A 55 -1.59 1.52 32.65
CA GLY A 55 -2.11 1.53 31.29
C GLY A 55 -1.04 1.92 30.26
N GLU A 56 -0.25 2.95 30.55
CA GLU A 56 0.89 3.37 29.71
C GLU A 56 1.92 2.25 29.56
N HIS A 57 2.26 1.57 30.67
CA HIS A 57 3.20 0.45 30.64
C HIS A 57 2.67 -0.72 29.81
N TRP A 58 1.39 -1.07 29.97
CA TRP A 58 0.76 -2.13 29.18
C TRP A 58 0.77 -1.82 27.69
N LEU A 59 0.43 -0.58 27.32
CA LEU A 59 0.46 -0.14 25.92
C LEU A 59 1.87 -0.17 25.34
N ALA A 60 2.88 0.25 26.11
CA ALA A 60 4.27 0.19 25.69
C ALA A 60 4.77 -1.26 25.47
N ASP A 61 4.38 -2.20 26.34
CA ASP A 61 4.69 -3.63 26.16
C ASP A 61 4.03 -4.21 24.91
N MET A 62 2.75 -3.91 24.68
CA MET A 62 2.05 -4.32 23.47
C MET A 62 2.67 -3.71 22.21
N ASP A 63 3.02 -2.44 22.22
CA ASP A 63 3.72 -1.76 21.13
C ASP A 63 5.01 -2.49 20.73
N GLN A 64 5.78 -3.00 21.69
CA GLN A 64 7.02 -3.73 21.39
C GLN A 64 6.74 -5.09 20.77
N ARG A 65 5.72 -5.81 21.25
CA ARG A 65 5.38 -7.16 20.78
C ARG A 65 4.77 -7.15 19.38
N VAL A 66 3.91 -6.18 19.09
CA VAL A 66 3.18 -6.10 17.81
C VAL A 66 4.12 -5.75 16.66
N GLN A 67 4.27 -6.69 15.73
CA GLN A 67 5.08 -6.48 14.53
C GLN A 67 4.33 -5.68 13.46
N ILE A 68 5.08 -4.97 12.62
CA ILE A 68 4.48 -4.09 11.60
C ILE A 68 3.58 -4.86 10.62
N HIS A 69 3.93 -6.09 10.24
CA HIS A 69 3.12 -6.90 9.33
C HIS A 69 1.79 -7.31 9.96
N GLN A 70 1.76 -7.61 11.26
CA GLN A 70 0.54 -7.92 12.02
C GLN A 70 -0.36 -6.70 12.09
N LEU A 71 0.22 -5.52 12.38
CA LEU A 71 -0.53 -4.26 12.41
C LEU A 71 -1.12 -3.93 11.02
N ARG A 72 -0.35 -4.11 9.94
CA ARG A 72 -0.82 -3.89 8.57
C ARG A 72 -2.02 -4.76 8.23
N GLN A 73 -1.92 -6.06 8.53
CA GLN A 73 -2.99 -7.01 8.29
C GLN A 73 -4.22 -6.65 9.13
N PHE A 74 -4.06 -6.43 10.44
CA PHE A 74 -5.16 -6.03 11.33
C PHE A 74 -5.92 -4.80 10.83
N VAL A 75 -5.20 -3.77 10.39
CA VAL A 75 -5.81 -2.54 9.88
C VAL A 75 -6.58 -2.74 8.57
N GLN A 76 -6.25 -3.77 7.79
CA GLN A 76 -6.92 -4.08 6.54
C GLN A 76 -8.12 -5.02 6.71
N THR A 77 -8.13 -5.84 7.75
CA THR A 77 -9.12 -6.91 7.94
C THR A 77 -10.11 -6.65 9.07
N SER A 78 -9.77 -5.78 10.03
CA SER A 78 -10.55 -5.59 11.25
C SER A 78 -11.39 -4.32 11.21
N ALA A 79 -12.68 -4.46 11.50
CA ALA A 79 -13.59 -3.32 11.71
C ALA A 79 -13.23 -2.47 12.94
N GLN A 80 -12.38 -2.98 13.84
CA GLN A 80 -11.93 -2.24 15.02
C GLN A 80 -10.77 -1.28 14.72
N ALA A 81 -10.18 -1.36 13.54
CA ALA A 81 -9.15 -0.43 13.08
C ALA A 81 -9.76 0.82 12.42
N ASP A 82 -10.61 1.52 13.18
CA ASP A 82 -11.25 2.76 12.71
C ASP A 82 -10.27 3.96 12.67
N GLU A 83 -10.69 5.06 12.05
CA GLU A 83 -9.90 6.31 11.96
C GLU A 83 -9.44 6.76 13.35
N ALA A 84 -10.31 6.64 14.33
CA ALA A 84 -10.11 7.12 15.67
C ALA A 84 -9.06 6.29 16.44
N PHE A 85 -8.93 5.01 16.12
CA PHE A 85 -7.85 4.11 16.56
C PHE A 85 -6.53 4.48 15.89
N LEU A 86 -6.51 4.66 14.56
CA LEU A 86 -5.30 5.00 13.82
C LEU A 86 -4.70 6.32 14.29
N HIS A 87 -5.54 7.34 14.52
CA HIS A 87 -5.11 8.63 15.05
C HIS A 87 -4.54 8.51 16.48
N ALA A 88 -5.19 7.73 17.34
CA ALA A 88 -4.70 7.49 18.70
C ALA A 88 -3.36 6.76 18.68
N LEU A 89 -3.19 5.78 17.78
CA LEU A 89 -1.99 4.97 17.68
C LEU A 89 -0.81 5.77 17.13
N LEU A 90 -1.02 6.53 16.05
CA LEU A 90 0.01 7.43 15.52
C LEU A 90 0.43 8.48 16.55
N SER A 91 -0.54 9.07 17.26
CA SER A 91 -0.27 10.04 18.33
C SER A 91 0.52 9.42 19.48
N CYS A 92 0.30 8.13 19.79
CA CYS A 92 1.06 7.41 20.82
C CYS A 92 2.53 7.28 20.40
N HIS A 93 2.79 6.81 19.18
CA HIS A 93 4.15 6.65 18.67
C HIS A 93 4.92 7.97 18.58
N LEU A 94 4.28 9.05 18.08
CA LEU A 94 4.93 10.36 17.92
C LEU A 94 5.26 11.06 19.26
N LYS A 95 4.63 10.64 20.37
CA LYS A 95 4.87 11.22 21.70
C LYS A 95 6.00 10.54 22.47
N LYS A 96 6.58 9.46 21.94
CA LYS A 96 7.70 8.77 22.59
C LYS A 96 8.91 9.69 22.63
N GLU A 97 9.63 9.67 23.75
CA GLU A 97 10.90 10.43 23.88
C GLU A 97 12.00 9.82 23.01
N GLU A 98 12.04 8.48 22.94
CA GLU A 98 12.94 7.70 22.11
C GLU A 98 12.15 6.86 21.11
N HIS A 99 12.65 6.80 19.88
CA HIS A 99 12.01 6.05 18.80
C HIS A 99 12.90 4.91 18.32
N THR A 100 12.33 3.71 18.25
CA THR A 100 13.00 2.54 17.66
C THR A 100 12.81 2.48 16.14
N GLU A 101 13.53 1.58 15.48
CA GLU A 101 13.29 1.27 14.06
C GLU A 101 11.86 0.74 13.83
N GLN A 102 11.33 -0.04 14.77
CA GLN A 102 9.96 -0.54 14.73
C GLN A 102 8.93 0.60 14.87
N ASP A 103 9.20 1.62 15.69
CA ASP A 103 8.36 2.82 15.77
C ASP A 103 8.36 3.58 14.44
N ARG A 104 9.53 3.73 13.80
CA ARG A 104 9.64 4.35 12.48
C ARG A 104 8.77 3.63 11.45
N ASP A 105 8.86 2.30 11.38
CA ASP A 105 8.08 1.49 10.43
C ASP A 105 6.57 1.59 10.66
N LYS A 106 6.15 1.63 11.93
CA LYS A 106 4.75 1.84 12.31
C LYS A 106 4.25 3.23 11.97
N VAL A 107 5.01 4.27 12.31
CA VAL A 107 4.69 5.66 11.96
C VAL A 107 4.59 5.83 10.46
N ASP A 108 5.54 5.30 9.68
CA ASP A 108 5.52 5.37 8.22
C ASP A 108 4.26 4.73 7.62
N PHE A 109 3.90 3.55 8.13
CA PHE A 109 2.69 2.85 7.72
C PHE A 109 1.43 3.66 8.07
N LEU A 110 1.30 4.06 9.33
CA LEU A 110 0.10 4.74 9.85
C LEU A 110 -0.14 6.07 9.14
N LEU A 111 0.92 6.83 8.85
CA LEU A 111 0.81 8.07 8.08
C LEU A 111 0.22 7.84 6.70
N VAL A 112 0.78 6.88 5.96
CA VAL A 112 0.29 6.55 4.61
C VAL A 112 -1.14 6.03 4.68
N GLN A 113 -1.48 5.23 5.69
CA GLN A 113 -2.81 4.65 5.85
C GLN A 113 -3.87 5.69 6.20
N ILE A 114 -3.62 6.54 7.20
CA ILE A 114 -4.49 7.65 7.58
C ILE A 114 -4.68 8.60 6.40
N PHE A 115 -3.59 8.97 5.73
CA PHE A 115 -3.67 9.81 4.55
C PHE A 115 -4.51 9.15 3.46
N SER A 116 -4.34 7.85 3.20
CA SER A 116 -5.11 7.14 2.18
C SER A 116 -6.62 7.09 2.45
N GLN A 117 -7.03 7.05 3.72
CA GLN A 117 -8.45 7.06 4.11
C GLN A 117 -9.07 8.45 4.04
N ALA A 118 -8.28 9.50 4.27
CA ALA A 118 -8.74 10.88 4.23
C ALA A 118 -8.59 11.56 2.86
N ALA A 119 -7.78 10.99 1.97
CA ALA A 119 -7.49 11.52 0.64
C ALA A 119 -8.74 11.50 -0.27
N PRO A 120 -9.09 12.63 -0.92
CA PRO A 120 -10.12 12.65 -1.95
C PRO A 120 -9.87 11.63 -3.08
N SER A 121 -10.96 11.03 -3.58
CA SER A 121 -10.90 10.02 -4.65
C SER A 121 -10.41 10.57 -6.00
N ASP A 122 -10.55 11.88 -6.22
CA ASP A 122 -10.22 12.59 -7.45
C ASP A 122 -8.78 13.11 -7.51
N ILE A 123 -7.94 12.85 -6.49
CA ILE A 123 -6.52 13.25 -6.54
C ILE A 123 -5.88 12.63 -7.78
N SER A 124 -5.46 13.46 -8.74
CA SER A 124 -4.87 13.01 -9.99
C SER A 124 -3.35 12.87 -9.86
N GLY A 125 -2.89 11.65 -9.57
CA GLY A 125 -1.47 11.27 -9.71
C GLY A 125 -0.43 12.23 -9.07
N PRO A 126 0.67 12.56 -9.78
CA PRO A 126 1.85 13.23 -9.21
C PRO A 126 1.63 14.70 -8.85
N SER A 127 0.44 15.28 -9.12
CA SER A 127 0.15 16.68 -8.81
C SER A 127 -0.14 16.95 -7.34
N LEU A 128 -0.30 15.92 -6.52
CA LEU A 128 -0.49 16.07 -5.08
C LEU A 128 0.69 16.86 -4.50
N SER A 129 0.41 17.97 -3.84
CA SER A 129 1.41 18.85 -3.23
C SER A 129 1.65 18.50 -1.75
N LEU A 130 2.82 18.89 -1.22
CA LEU A 130 3.10 18.74 0.22
C LEU A 130 2.14 19.55 1.10
N ALA A 131 1.69 20.71 0.62
CA ALA A 131 0.74 21.56 1.34
C ALA A 131 -0.63 20.88 1.51
N GLU A 132 -1.13 20.19 0.48
CA GLU A 132 -2.36 19.41 0.56
C GLU A 132 -2.23 18.25 1.56
N VAL A 133 -1.09 17.56 1.54
CA VAL A 133 -0.81 16.47 2.48
C VAL A 133 -0.73 16.99 3.92
N ALA A 134 -0.05 18.12 4.15
CA ALA A 134 0.02 18.77 5.44
C ALA A 134 -1.36 19.17 5.97
N LYS A 135 -2.25 19.68 5.11
CA LYS A 135 -3.62 20.05 5.48
C LYS A 135 -4.42 18.84 5.96
N ILE A 136 -4.31 17.70 5.27
CA ILE A 136 -5.00 16.47 5.65
C ILE A 136 -4.45 15.90 6.97
N LEU A 137 -3.13 15.97 7.18
CA LEU A 137 -2.46 15.47 8.38
C LEU A 137 -2.45 16.46 9.56
N GLN A 138 -2.95 17.68 9.37
CA GLN A 138 -2.99 18.74 10.38
C GLN A 138 -3.63 18.31 11.72
N PRO A 139 -4.70 17.49 11.77
CA PRO A 139 -5.28 17.04 13.04
C PRO A 139 -4.31 16.27 13.94
N ILE A 140 -3.24 15.71 13.38
CA ILE A 140 -2.25 14.88 14.09
C ILE A 140 -0.92 15.62 14.24
N LEU A 141 -0.42 16.18 13.14
CA LEU A 141 0.90 16.82 13.09
C LEU A 141 0.87 18.29 13.54
N GLY A 142 -0.32 18.87 13.70
CA GLY A 142 -0.49 20.30 13.88
C GLY A 142 -0.19 21.09 12.61
N THR A 143 0.02 22.40 12.77
CA THR A 143 0.38 23.27 11.65
C THR A 143 1.82 22.99 11.24
N VAL A 144 2.00 22.49 10.01
CA VAL A 144 3.32 22.19 9.45
C VAL A 144 3.70 23.27 8.45
N GLU A 145 4.84 23.94 8.68
CA GLU A 145 5.43 24.84 7.70
C GLU A 145 6.20 24.03 6.65
N ILE A 146 5.73 24.07 5.41
CA ILE A 146 6.40 23.44 4.28
C ILE A 146 7.45 24.42 3.74
N SER A 147 8.73 24.09 3.94
CA SER A 147 9.85 24.80 3.34
C SER A 147 10.38 24.01 2.15
N ALA A 148 10.62 24.70 1.03
CA ALA A 148 11.34 24.12 -0.10
C ALA A 148 12.73 23.70 0.38
N SER A 149 13.04 22.41 0.25
CA SER A 149 14.26 21.84 0.77
C SER A 149 14.86 20.86 -0.24
N ASP A 150 16.13 21.06 -0.60
CA ASP A 150 16.84 20.27 -1.60
C ASP A 150 16.94 18.77 -1.24
N TRP A 151 16.80 18.42 0.04
CA TRP A 151 16.81 17.02 0.47
C TRP A 151 15.59 16.22 -0.03
N LEU A 152 14.54 16.90 -0.52
CA LEU A 152 13.35 16.27 -1.09
C LEU A 152 13.56 15.82 -2.55
N ASP A 153 14.53 16.39 -3.26
CA ASP A 153 14.76 16.10 -4.68
C ASP A 153 14.91 14.60 -4.98
N PRO A 154 15.63 13.80 -4.17
CA PRO A 154 15.70 12.35 -4.37
C PRO A 154 14.35 11.64 -4.30
N LEU A 155 13.41 12.13 -3.46
CA LEU A 155 12.06 11.56 -3.38
C LEU A 155 11.24 11.90 -4.62
N GLU A 156 11.32 13.13 -5.13
CA GLU A 156 10.64 13.53 -6.37
C GLU A 156 11.17 12.74 -7.58
N ASP A 157 12.49 12.51 -7.65
CA ASP A 157 13.10 11.68 -8.69
C ASP A 157 12.58 10.24 -8.66
N LEU A 158 12.47 9.65 -7.48
CA LEU A 158 11.92 8.32 -7.29
C LEU A 158 10.44 8.25 -7.69
N LEU A 159 9.64 9.26 -7.33
CA LEU A 159 8.24 9.36 -7.77
C LEU A 159 8.15 9.49 -9.30
N GLY A 160 8.99 10.33 -9.90
CA GLY A 160 9.08 10.45 -11.35
C GLY A 160 9.38 9.11 -12.03
N LYS A 161 10.28 8.30 -11.46
CA LYS A 161 10.55 6.93 -11.96
C LYS A 161 9.33 6.02 -11.78
N ALA A 162 8.68 6.05 -10.62
CA ALA A 162 7.49 5.22 -10.34
C ALA A 162 6.34 5.48 -11.32
N TYR A 163 6.10 6.76 -11.65
CA TYR A 163 5.03 7.14 -12.57
C TYR A 163 5.39 6.93 -14.05
N ARG A 164 6.68 6.90 -14.40
CA ARG A 164 7.14 6.57 -15.76
C ARG A 164 7.25 5.06 -16.02
N ALA A 165 7.31 4.23 -14.97
CA ALA A 165 7.31 2.78 -15.12
C ALA A 165 6.06 2.32 -15.87
N LYS A 166 6.24 1.37 -16.79
CA LYS A 166 5.20 0.85 -17.69
C LYS A 166 4.59 -0.47 -17.22
N ASN A 167 5.27 -1.16 -16.32
CA ASN A 167 4.88 -2.45 -15.78
C ASN A 167 5.50 -2.66 -14.38
N LEU A 168 5.04 -3.68 -13.65
CA LEU A 168 5.58 -3.97 -12.32
C LEU A 168 7.05 -4.39 -12.35
N ASN A 169 7.51 -5.04 -13.42
CA ASN A 169 8.92 -5.45 -13.55
C ASN A 169 9.86 -4.23 -13.55
N GLU A 170 9.54 -3.18 -14.32
CA GLU A 170 10.28 -1.92 -14.32
C GLU A 170 10.25 -1.23 -12.95
N LEU A 171 9.11 -1.27 -12.26
CA LEU A 171 8.97 -0.73 -10.91
C LEU A 171 9.89 -1.45 -9.90
N PHE A 172 9.94 -2.79 -9.95
CA PHE A 172 10.78 -3.58 -9.03
C PHE A 172 12.27 -3.49 -9.38
N THR A 173 12.62 -3.60 -10.66
CA THR A 173 14.03 -3.53 -11.11
C THR A 173 14.65 -2.15 -10.87
N SER A 174 13.85 -1.08 -10.87
CA SER A 174 14.30 0.27 -10.53
C SER A 174 14.52 0.49 -9.03
N ARG A 175 14.19 -0.48 -8.17
CA ARG A 175 14.44 -0.48 -6.70
C ARG A 175 13.94 0.78 -5.99
N ILE A 176 12.77 1.29 -6.40
CA ILE A 176 12.22 2.55 -5.89
C ILE A 176 11.89 2.44 -4.39
N ILE A 177 11.35 1.29 -3.97
CA ILE A 177 10.94 1.06 -2.58
C ILE A 177 12.17 1.00 -1.68
N GLU A 178 13.21 0.28 -2.10
CA GLU A 178 14.47 0.13 -1.36
C GLU A 178 15.21 1.47 -1.25
N GLN A 179 15.28 2.25 -2.33
CA GLN A 179 15.85 3.60 -2.30
C GLN A 179 15.04 4.54 -1.39
N GLY A 180 13.71 4.49 -1.45
CA GLY A 180 12.83 5.25 -0.55
C GLY A 180 13.06 4.89 0.92
N ARG A 181 13.19 3.60 1.24
CA ARG A 181 13.54 3.13 2.60
C ARG A 181 14.91 3.63 3.03
N HIS A 182 15.90 3.62 2.15
CA HIS A 182 17.23 4.15 2.44
C HIS A 182 17.21 5.66 2.77
N ILE A 183 16.44 6.46 2.01
CA ILE A 183 16.27 7.89 2.30
C ILE A 183 15.62 8.11 3.67
N LYS A 184 14.55 7.37 3.97
CA LYS A 184 13.87 7.41 5.29
C LYS A 184 14.83 7.02 6.42
N ALA A 185 15.61 5.96 6.24
CA ALA A 185 16.54 5.49 7.26
C ALA A 185 17.70 6.46 7.51
N SER A 186 18.26 7.05 6.44
CA SER A 186 19.34 8.03 6.52
C SER A 186 18.94 9.37 7.13
N SER A 187 17.63 9.62 7.30
CA SER A 187 17.12 10.83 7.96
C SER A 187 17.30 10.82 9.48
N GLY A 188 17.61 9.67 10.09
CA GLY A 188 17.84 9.58 11.54
C GLY A 188 16.65 10.12 12.35
N ASP A 189 16.92 11.02 13.29
CA ASP A 189 15.91 11.68 14.13
C ASP A 189 15.03 12.66 13.32
N LYS A 190 15.56 13.23 12.23
CA LYS A 190 14.79 14.14 11.35
C LYS A 190 13.60 13.44 10.70
N PHE A 191 13.57 12.09 10.71
CA PHE A 191 12.41 11.33 10.26
C PHE A 191 11.13 11.78 10.97
N PHE A 192 11.20 12.06 12.27
CA PHE A 192 10.05 12.40 13.11
C PHE A 192 9.70 13.89 13.09
N GLU A 193 10.42 14.71 12.33
CA GLU A 193 10.03 16.11 12.11
C GLU A 193 8.75 16.18 11.27
N PRO A 194 7.77 17.06 11.61
CA PRO A 194 6.49 17.11 10.92
C PRO A 194 6.58 17.29 9.39
N SER A 195 7.54 18.09 8.91
CA SER A 195 7.80 18.27 7.48
C SER A 195 8.25 16.99 6.78
N SER A 196 9.11 16.20 7.43
CA SER A 196 9.56 14.89 6.95
C SER A 196 8.41 13.88 6.90
N LEU A 197 7.58 13.84 7.94
CA LEU A 197 6.41 12.96 8.00
C LEU A 197 5.43 13.26 6.87
N VAL A 198 5.18 14.53 6.56
CA VAL A 198 4.37 14.95 5.41
C VAL A 198 4.98 14.46 4.09
N ALA A 199 6.29 14.65 3.89
CA ALA A 199 6.98 14.21 2.68
C ALA A 199 6.94 12.68 2.50
N PHE A 200 7.16 11.93 3.57
CA PHE A 200 7.14 10.46 3.53
C PHE A 200 5.73 9.90 3.37
N ALA A 201 4.71 10.53 3.96
CA ALA A 201 3.32 10.20 3.72
C ALA A 201 2.95 10.36 2.24
N ARG A 202 3.31 11.52 1.64
CA ARG A 202 3.12 11.79 0.22
C ARG A 202 3.81 10.74 -0.64
N PHE A 203 5.09 10.49 -0.38
CA PHE A 203 5.88 9.52 -1.13
C PHE A 203 5.26 8.12 -1.05
N GLY A 204 4.96 7.64 0.16
CA GLY A 204 4.39 6.31 0.36
C GLY A 204 3.03 6.15 -0.31
N PHE A 205 2.17 7.16 -0.22
CA PHE A 205 0.87 7.17 -0.88
C PHE A 205 0.99 7.11 -2.41
N LEU A 206 1.81 7.98 -3.01
CA LEU A 206 1.98 8.06 -4.47
C LEU A 206 2.65 6.79 -5.03
N VAL A 207 3.64 6.22 -4.34
CA VAL A 207 4.24 4.93 -4.70
C VAL A 207 3.19 3.81 -4.63
N ARG A 208 2.36 3.78 -3.58
CA ARG A 208 1.26 2.80 -3.45
C ARG A 208 0.29 2.89 -4.64
N ARG A 209 -0.07 4.10 -5.07
CA ARG A 209 -0.93 4.31 -6.24
C ARG A 209 -0.27 3.91 -7.56
N ALA A 210 0.99 4.27 -7.77
CA ALA A 210 1.73 3.86 -8.95
C ALA A 210 1.81 2.32 -9.04
N PHE A 211 2.07 1.66 -7.92
CA PHE A 211 2.06 0.20 -7.81
C PHE A 211 0.71 -0.40 -8.21
N PHE A 212 -0.40 0.09 -7.64
CA PHE A 212 -1.74 -0.42 -7.97
C PHE A 212 -2.11 -0.24 -9.44
N ARG A 213 -1.85 0.95 -9.99
CA ARG A 213 -2.05 1.24 -11.42
C ARG A 213 -1.33 0.20 -12.27
N LEU A 214 -0.06 -0.06 -11.97
CA LEU A 214 0.76 -1.02 -12.72
C LEU A 214 0.28 -2.45 -12.55
N MET A 215 -0.09 -2.86 -11.33
CA MET A 215 -0.63 -4.18 -11.09
C MET A 215 -1.90 -4.43 -11.90
N HIS A 216 -2.85 -3.49 -11.91
CA HIS A 216 -4.06 -3.61 -12.73
C HIS A 216 -3.74 -3.62 -14.23
N GLN A 217 -2.81 -2.77 -14.67
CA GLN A 217 -2.37 -2.73 -16.06
C GLN A 217 -1.72 -4.06 -16.50
N ASP A 218 -0.82 -4.62 -15.69
CA ASP A 218 -0.16 -5.90 -15.94
C ASP A 218 -1.19 -7.03 -16.03
N LEU A 219 -2.15 -7.07 -15.09
CA LEU A 219 -3.19 -8.08 -15.08
C LEU A 219 -4.09 -8.02 -16.32
N ASN A 220 -4.50 -6.82 -16.74
CA ASN A 220 -5.27 -6.64 -17.97
C ASN A 220 -4.45 -7.02 -19.20
N THR A 221 -3.17 -6.63 -19.25
CA THR A 221 -2.25 -7.00 -20.35
C THR A 221 -2.10 -8.52 -20.47
N ILE A 222 -2.00 -9.23 -19.35
CA ILE A 222 -1.95 -10.70 -19.32
C ILE A 222 -3.26 -11.27 -19.88
N LEU A 223 -4.41 -10.81 -19.38
CA LEU A 223 -5.72 -11.30 -19.83
C LEU A 223 -5.94 -11.08 -21.33
N ASP A 224 -5.55 -9.93 -21.85
CA ASP A 224 -5.61 -9.58 -23.26
C ASP A 224 -4.68 -10.50 -24.07
N GLY A 225 -3.43 -10.63 -23.64
CA GLY A 225 -2.47 -11.50 -24.32
C GLY A 225 -2.87 -12.98 -24.33
N LEU A 226 -3.48 -13.48 -23.25
CA LEU A 226 -4.04 -14.84 -23.22
C LEU A 226 -5.22 -15.02 -24.19
N ARG A 227 -6.03 -13.98 -24.45
CA ARG A 227 -7.08 -14.03 -25.46
C ARG A 227 -6.50 -14.06 -26.87
N ASP A 228 -5.48 -13.23 -27.13
CA ASP A 228 -4.82 -13.16 -28.43
C ASP A 228 -4.08 -14.46 -28.77
N LEU A 229 -3.44 -15.10 -27.79
CA LEU A 229 -2.79 -16.39 -27.97
C LEU A 229 -3.80 -17.50 -28.33
N GLU A 230 -4.95 -17.54 -27.65
CA GLU A 230 -6.01 -18.49 -27.95
C GLU A 230 -6.57 -18.27 -29.37
N ALA A 231 -6.78 -17.01 -29.77
CA ALA A 231 -7.21 -16.66 -31.13
C ALA A 231 -6.18 -17.09 -32.21
N GLN A 232 -4.90 -17.17 -31.85
CA GLN A 232 -3.83 -17.68 -32.70
C GLN A 232 -3.64 -19.21 -32.62
N GLY A 233 -4.53 -19.91 -31.91
CA GLY A 233 -4.51 -21.37 -31.76
C GLY A 233 -3.51 -21.90 -30.74
N VAL A 234 -2.92 -21.04 -29.90
CA VAL A 234 -2.05 -21.44 -28.79
C VAL A 234 -2.92 -21.83 -27.60
N THR A 235 -2.87 -23.10 -27.20
CA THR A 235 -3.72 -23.65 -26.12
C THR A 235 -2.98 -23.85 -24.79
N THR A 236 -1.65 -23.92 -24.81
CA THR A 236 -0.79 -24.12 -23.63
C THR A 236 0.41 -23.18 -23.64
N LEU A 237 0.95 -22.89 -22.45
CA LEU A 237 2.12 -22.02 -22.24
C LEU A 237 3.09 -22.62 -21.22
N ASP A 238 4.40 -22.44 -21.45
CA ASP A 238 5.42 -22.73 -20.43
C ASP A 238 5.49 -21.60 -19.42
N CYS A 239 4.91 -21.85 -18.24
CA CYS A 239 4.79 -20.88 -17.17
C CYS A 239 5.60 -21.27 -15.92
N ARG A 240 6.62 -22.13 -16.06
CA ARG A 240 7.44 -22.60 -14.93
C ARG A 240 8.12 -21.48 -14.14
N LYS A 241 8.51 -20.39 -14.81
CA LYS A 241 9.07 -19.20 -14.14
C LYS A 241 8.08 -18.59 -13.16
N ALA A 242 6.79 -18.59 -13.51
CA ALA A 242 5.69 -18.15 -12.67
C ALA A 242 5.15 -19.26 -11.74
N GLN A 243 5.93 -20.33 -11.50
CA GLN A 243 5.57 -21.44 -10.60
C GLN A 243 4.34 -22.26 -11.07
N PHE A 244 4.04 -22.25 -12.37
CA PHE A 244 3.02 -23.09 -13.00
C PHE A 244 3.65 -24.26 -13.80
N ALA A 245 2.81 -25.10 -14.43
CA ALA A 245 3.30 -26.18 -15.28
C ALA A 245 3.99 -25.66 -16.56
N ALA A 246 4.75 -26.56 -17.22
CA ALA A 246 5.41 -26.27 -18.49
C ALA A 246 4.44 -26.25 -19.69
N ASP A 247 3.25 -26.81 -19.52
CA ASP A 247 2.17 -26.93 -20.48
C ASP A 247 0.86 -26.41 -19.89
N GLU A 248 0.94 -25.32 -19.12
CA GLU A 248 -0.21 -24.75 -18.42
C GLU A 248 -1.29 -24.31 -19.42
N PRO A 249 -2.55 -24.79 -19.29
CA PRO A 249 -3.61 -24.41 -20.21
C PRO A 249 -3.95 -22.92 -20.14
N VAL A 250 -4.06 -22.27 -21.29
CA VAL A 250 -4.41 -20.83 -21.40
C VAL A 250 -5.75 -20.53 -20.71
N SER A 251 -6.72 -21.43 -20.82
CA SER A 251 -8.02 -21.32 -20.15
C SER A 251 -7.91 -21.33 -18.62
N ARG A 252 -7.00 -22.13 -18.06
CA ARG A 252 -6.74 -22.19 -16.61
C ARG A 252 -6.04 -20.93 -16.12
N LEU A 253 -5.04 -20.44 -16.85
CA LEU A 253 -4.36 -19.17 -16.53
C LEU A 253 -5.34 -17.99 -16.48
N ARG A 254 -6.32 -17.95 -17.39
CA ARG A 254 -7.36 -16.92 -17.40
C ARG A 254 -8.24 -16.96 -16.15
N MET A 255 -8.66 -18.15 -15.71
CA MET A 255 -9.44 -18.31 -14.47
C MET A 255 -8.65 -17.83 -13.25
N ILE A 256 -7.36 -18.16 -13.18
CA ILE A 256 -6.48 -17.71 -12.10
C ILE A 256 -6.31 -16.19 -12.11
N CYS A 257 -6.05 -15.59 -13.27
CA CYS A 257 -5.92 -14.13 -13.38
C CYS A 257 -7.23 -13.40 -13.01
N GLN A 258 -8.39 -14.01 -13.27
CA GLN A 258 -9.68 -13.46 -12.85
C GLN A 258 -9.87 -13.50 -11.34
N SER A 259 -9.44 -14.57 -10.65
CA SER A 259 -9.51 -14.62 -9.18
C SER A 259 -8.56 -13.62 -8.52
N TRP A 260 -7.42 -13.33 -9.15
CA TRP A 260 -6.47 -12.32 -8.68
C TRP A 260 -7.02 -10.89 -8.71
N LYS A 261 -8.01 -10.59 -9.59
CA LYS A 261 -8.69 -9.29 -9.54
C LYS A 261 -9.30 -9.02 -8.17
N VAL A 262 -9.77 -10.05 -7.48
CA VAL A 262 -10.38 -9.93 -6.14
C VAL A 262 -9.32 -10.03 -5.04
N MET A 263 -8.37 -10.97 -5.14
CA MET A 263 -7.37 -11.21 -4.08
C MET A 263 -6.45 -10.02 -3.79
N PHE A 264 -6.02 -9.27 -4.81
CA PHE A 264 -5.10 -8.14 -4.61
C PHE A 264 -5.73 -6.92 -3.91
N HIS A 265 -7.04 -6.94 -3.65
CA HIS A 265 -7.70 -5.95 -2.79
C HIS A 265 -7.58 -6.31 -1.31
N ALA A 266 -7.46 -7.60 -0.97
CA ALA A 266 -7.56 -8.10 0.41
C ALA A 266 -6.21 -8.38 1.07
N GLU A 267 -5.17 -8.72 0.31
CA GLU A 267 -3.88 -9.14 0.86
C GLU A 267 -2.74 -8.20 0.44
N TYR A 268 -2.45 -7.21 1.27
CA TYR A 268 -1.22 -6.41 1.16
C TYR A 268 -0.04 -7.09 1.88
N SER A 269 0.10 -8.40 1.71
CA SER A 269 0.99 -9.20 2.55
C SER A 269 1.56 -10.43 1.85
N SER A 270 2.14 -10.31 0.65
CA SER A 270 3.26 -11.18 0.24
C SER A 270 3.85 -10.76 -1.11
N GLY A 271 5.18 -10.73 -1.22
CA GLY A 271 5.88 -10.47 -2.48
C GLY A 271 5.77 -11.60 -3.51
N GLN A 272 5.43 -12.82 -3.07
CA GLN A 272 5.42 -14.00 -3.93
C GLN A 272 4.31 -13.99 -5.00
N PRO A 273 3.04 -13.65 -4.71
CA PRO A 273 2.01 -13.45 -5.73
C PRO A 273 2.37 -12.40 -6.79
N LEU A 274 3.11 -11.36 -6.40
CA LEU A 274 3.53 -10.29 -7.30
C LEU A 274 4.66 -10.70 -8.24
N CYS A 275 5.63 -11.49 -7.76
CA CYS A 275 6.65 -12.10 -8.62
C CYS A 275 6.00 -13.03 -9.64
N ILE A 276 5.03 -13.85 -9.22
CA ILE A 276 4.27 -14.74 -10.11
C ILE A 276 3.58 -13.94 -11.22
N LEU A 277 2.95 -12.80 -10.89
CA LEU A 277 2.29 -11.93 -11.86
C LEU A 277 3.29 -11.38 -12.91
N VAL A 278 4.46 -10.90 -12.47
CA VAL A 278 5.52 -10.39 -13.36
C VAL A 278 6.08 -11.47 -14.28
N ASP A 279 6.35 -12.65 -13.73
CA ASP A 279 6.87 -13.78 -14.51
C ASP A 279 5.84 -14.28 -15.52
N LEU A 280 4.55 -14.31 -15.15
CA LEU A 280 3.46 -14.68 -16.05
C LEU A 280 3.31 -13.65 -17.18
N ARG A 281 3.38 -12.35 -16.87
CA ARG A 281 3.40 -11.29 -17.89
C ARG A 281 4.51 -11.52 -18.92
N THR A 282 5.72 -11.81 -18.43
CA THR A 282 6.89 -12.07 -19.28
C THR A 282 6.68 -13.30 -20.17
N ALA A 283 6.07 -14.36 -19.64
CA ALA A 283 5.78 -15.59 -20.40
C ALA A 283 4.77 -15.32 -21.53
N VAL A 284 3.69 -14.59 -21.24
CA VAL A 284 2.65 -14.23 -22.24
C VAL A 284 3.23 -13.34 -23.33
N GLU A 285 3.98 -12.29 -22.98
CA GLU A 285 4.61 -11.40 -23.95
C GLU A 285 5.59 -12.17 -24.86
N SER A 286 6.39 -13.07 -24.29
CA SER A 286 7.32 -13.91 -25.06
C SER A 286 6.58 -14.83 -26.04
N ALA A 287 5.49 -15.45 -25.59
CA ALA A 287 4.66 -16.32 -26.44
C ALA A 287 4.01 -15.54 -27.58
N LEU A 288 3.48 -14.34 -27.33
CA LEU A 288 2.92 -13.47 -28.36
C LEU A 288 3.96 -13.08 -29.42
N MET A 289 5.18 -12.73 -29.01
CA MET A 289 6.27 -12.44 -29.95
C MET A 289 6.63 -13.66 -30.81
N HIS A 290 6.63 -14.87 -30.23
CA HIS A 290 6.88 -16.10 -30.99
C HIS A 290 5.73 -16.45 -31.94
N ALA A 291 4.48 -16.28 -31.52
CA ALA A 291 3.30 -16.54 -32.34
C ALA A 291 3.22 -15.56 -33.52
N ALA A 292 3.51 -14.27 -33.29
CA ALA A 292 3.61 -13.26 -34.35
C ALA A 292 4.68 -13.60 -35.40
N ARG A 293 5.84 -14.15 -34.98
CA ARG A 293 6.91 -14.60 -35.89
C ARG A 293 6.52 -15.82 -36.72
N ARG A 294 5.69 -16.72 -36.17
CA ARG A 294 5.16 -17.88 -36.90
C ARG A 294 4.02 -17.51 -37.84
N GLY A 295 3.25 -16.47 -37.48
CA GLY A 295 2.17 -15.91 -38.29
C GLY A 295 2.61 -14.93 -39.38
N ALA A 296 3.89 -14.53 -39.44
CA ALA A 296 4.41 -13.70 -40.53
C ALA A 296 4.35 -14.50 -41.85
N PRO A 297 3.46 -14.13 -42.80
CA PRO A 297 3.35 -14.86 -44.04
C PRO A 297 4.65 -14.69 -44.82
N LYS A 298 5.28 -15.80 -45.23
CA LYS A 298 6.15 -15.77 -46.41
C LYS A 298 5.30 -15.15 -47.51
N ALA A 299 5.63 -13.92 -47.89
CA ALA A 299 4.93 -13.17 -48.94
C ALA A 299 4.99 -13.98 -50.25
N LYS A 300 3.98 -14.82 -50.47
CA LYS A 300 3.51 -15.17 -51.80
C LYS A 300 2.48 -14.12 -52.14
N ALA A 301 2.85 -13.26 -53.09
CA ALA A 301 1.96 -12.36 -53.77
C ALA A 301 0.73 -13.12 -54.29
N ALA A 302 -0.47 -12.68 -53.89
CA ALA A 302 -1.67 -12.65 -54.73
C ALA A 302 -2.82 -11.95 -53.98
N ALA A 303 -3.10 -10.73 -54.44
CA ALA A 303 -4.42 -10.14 -54.68
C ALA A 303 -5.52 -10.13 -53.60
N ALA A 304 -5.85 -8.90 -53.21
CA ALA A 304 -7.17 -8.26 -53.30
C ALA A 304 -8.32 -8.74 -52.40
N GLY A 305 -8.92 -7.79 -51.67
CA GLY A 305 -10.34 -7.86 -51.31
C GLY A 305 -10.77 -7.10 -50.07
N SER A 306 -11.32 -5.90 -50.30
CA SER A 306 -12.37 -5.22 -49.51
C SER A 306 -12.14 -4.84 -48.04
N ALA A 307 -12.20 -3.53 -47.83
CA ALA A 307 -12.41 -2.85 -46.58
C ALA A 307 -13.82 -3.08 -45.99
N GLN A 308 -13.92 -3.06 -44.67
CA GLN A 308 -15.11 -2.53 -43.99
C GLN A 308 -14.74 -2.00 -42.59
N GLU A 309 -15.06 -0.72 -42.38
CA GLU A 309 -15.02 -0.01 -41.10
C GLU A 309 -15.98 -0.66 -40.09
N PHE A 310 -15.53 -0.78 -38.83
CA PHE A 310 -16.44 -0.96 -37.70
C PHE A 310 -15.98 -0.09 -36.53
N GLU A 311 -16.83 0.89 -36.25
CA GLU A 311 -16.79 1.83 -35.13
C GLU A 311 -17.03 1.07 -33.82
N VAL A 312 -16.18 1.25 -32.80
CA VAL A 312 -16.43 0.75 -31.44
C VAL A 312 -16.52 1.93 -30.49
N SER A 313 -17.76 2.18 -30.09
CA SER A 313 -18.21 3.07 -29.01
C SER A 313 -17.44 2.78 -27.71
N GLY A 314 -16.79 3.82 -27.17
CA GLY A 314 -16.13 3.80 -25.87
C GLY A 314 -17.12 3.74 -24.71
N GLY A 315 -17.01 2.69 -23.90
CA GLY A 315 -17.64 2.59 -22.58
C GLY A 315 -16.65 3.02 -21.50
N SER A 316 -16.96 4.13 -20.84
CA SER A 316 -16.26 4.70 -19.68
C SER A 316 -16.45 3.83 -18.44
N TRP A 317 -15.38 3.64 -17.65
CA TRP A 317 -15.32 2.83 -16.41
C TRP A 317 -15.07 3.68 -15.17
N ASP A 318 -15.51 4.93 -15.15
CA ASP A 318 -15.32 5.87 -14.01
C ASP A 318 -16.38 5.75 -12.90
N ALA A 319 -17.07 4.62 -12.78
CA ALA A 319 -18.02 4.41 -11.69
C ALA A 319 -17.83 3.01 -11.11
N ASP A 320 -17.18 2.96 -9.95
CA ASP A 320 -17.37 2.00 -8.86
C ASP A 320 -16.04 1.63 -8.20
N ALA A 321 -15.46 2.61 -7.53
CA ALA A 321 -14.53 2.41 -6.43
C ALA A 321 -15.08 3.20 -5.23
N LYS A 322 -16.08 2.61 -4.57
CA LYS A 322 -16.50 2.97 -3.22
C LYS A 322 -16.17 1.78 -2.32
N GLU A 323 -15.64 2.13 -1.15
CA GLU A 323 -15.33 1.31 0.03
C GLU A 323 -13.90 0.80 0.14
#